data_AF-A0A6G1JCG6-F1
#
_entry.id   AF-A0A6G1JCG6-F1
#
_cell.length_a   1.000
_cell.length_b   1.000
_cell.length_c   1.000
_cell.angle_alpha   90.00
_cell.angle_beta   90.00
_cell.angle_gamma   90.00
#
_symmetry.space_group_name_H-M   'P 1'
#
loop_
_entity.id
_entity.type
_entity.pdbx_description
1 polymer ?
#
loop_
_entity_poly.entity_id
_entity_poly.type
_entity_poly.pdbx_seq_one_letter_code
_entity_poly.pdbx_strand_id
1 'polypeptide(L)'
;MTSTTKHPLLLAAAIAHGLLSLGHTTKGFEQFKHPTLNQLPAALKGAIKAGWYEGSVFFAIVGILNYKWSQTGLLDIADKSIAGLLTTLLFGAGTSYYRSGDKPTAIILSLVGIIQALGARNAAV
;
A
#
# COMPACT_ATOMS: atom_id res chain seq x y z
N MET A 1 11.63 -16.50 27.60
CA MET A 1 11.32 -15.17 27.04
C MET A 1 12.05 -15.05 25.72
N THR A 2 11.36 -15.22 24.60
CA THR A 2 11.94 -15.01 23.27
C THR A 2 12.17 -13.52 23.08
N SER A 3 13.43 -13.11 22.91
CA SER A 3 13.79 -11.74 22.56
C SER A 3 13.03 -11.35 21.29
N THR A 4 12.09 -10.41 21.39
CA THR A 4 11.37 -9.87 20.23
C THR A 4 12.34 -9.01 19.43
N THR A 5 12.98 -9.58 18.41
CA THR A 5 13.77 -8.81 17.45
C THR A 5 12.87 -7.76 16.83
N LYS A 6 13.16 -6.48 17.07
CA LYS A 6 12.38 -5.38 16.50
C LYS A 6 12.84 -5.13 15.07
N HIS A 7 11.91 -5.04 14.14
CA HIS A 7 12.17 -4.71 12.74
C HIS A 7 11.67 -3.28 12.43
N PRO A 8 12.48 -2.24 12.69
CA PRO A 8 12.03 -0.84 12.63
C PRO A 8 11.58 -0.41 11.23
N LEU A 9 12.15 -0.99 10.17
CA LEU A 9 11.72 -0.69 8.80
C LEU A 9 10.34 -1.27 8.48
N LEU A 10 9.95 -2.40 9.08
CA LEU A 10 8.58 -2.92 8.98
C LEU A 10 7.60 -2.08 9.80
N LEU A 11 8.03 -1.51 10.93
CA LEU A 11 7.22 -0.52 11.65
C LEU A 11 7.03 0.75 10.81
N ALA A 12 8.08 1.23 10.15
CA ALA A 12 7.98 2.35 9.22
C ALA A 12 7.05 2.02 8.04
N ALA A 13 7.15 0.81 7.48
CA ALA A 13 6.24 0.33 6.44
C ALA A 13 4.78 0.28 6.95
N ALA A 14 4.55 -0.14 8.19
CA ALA A 14 3.21 -0.16 8.79
C ALA A 14 2.59 1.24 8.83
N ILE A 15 3.33 2.22 9.33
CA ILE A 15 2.91 3.63 9.38
C ILE A 15 2.67 4.16 7.96
N ALA A 16 3.61 3.89 7.03
CA ALA A 16 3.50 4.33 5.65
C ALA A 16 2.25 3.79 4.95
N HIS A 17 1.91 2.51 5.14
CA HIS A 17 0.70 1.92 4.60
C HIS A 17 -0.57 2.47 5.26
N GLY A 18 -0.53 2.77 6.56
CA GLY A 18 -1.61 3.51 7.23
C GLY A 18 -1.84 4.90 6.62
N LEU A 19 -0.76 5.64 6.36
CA LEU A 19 -0.82 6.93 5.67
C LEU A 19 -1.29 6.79 4.22
N LEU A 20 -0.88 5.73 3.50
CA LEU A 20 -1.40 5.42 2.18
C LEU A 20 -2.91 5.15 2.22
N SER A 21 -3.41 4.40 3.20
CA SER A 21 -4.84 4.15 3.36
C SER A 21 -5.64 5.45 3.51
N LEU A 22 -5.19 6.35 4.39
CA LEU A 22 -5.81 7.66 4.60
C LEU A 22 -5.69 8.54 3.34
N GLY A 23 -4.50 8.64 2.77
CA GLY A 23 -4.23 9.45 1.57
C GLY A 23 -5.02 8.96 0.35
N HIS A 24 -5.09 7.64 0.14
CA HIS A 24 -5.86 7.02 -0.93
C HIS A 24 -7.35 7.32 -0.77
N THR A 25 -7.89 7.19 0.45
CA THR A 25 -9.29 7.52 0.75
C THR A 25 -9.61 8.97 0.45
N THR A 26 -8.81 9.91 1.00
CA THR A 26 -9.02 11.35 0.82
C THR A 26 -8.91 11.75 -0.65
N LYS A 27 -7.92 11.20 -1.37
CA LYS A 27 -7.76 11.44 -2.80
C LYS A 27 -8.96 10.92 -3.61
N GLY A 28 -9.55 9.80 -3.21
CA GLY A 28 -10.78 9.29 -3.80
C GLY A 28 -11.94 10.29 -3.65
N PHE A 29 -12.11 10.88 -2.47
CA PHE A 29 -13.12 11.93 -2.28
C PHE A 29 -12.95 13.11 -3.23
N GLU A 30 -11.71 13.55 -3.48
CA GLU A 30 -11.45 14.64 -4.43
C GLU A 30 -11.63 14.21 -5.88
N GLN A 31 -11.04 13.10 -6.30
CA GLN A 31 -11.16 12.60 -7.68
C GLN A 31 -12.61 12.35 -8.07
N PHE A 32 -13.42 11.82 -7.15
CA PHE A 32 -14.82 11.49 -7.42
C PHE A 32 -15.76 12.68 -7.54
N LYS A 33 -15.28 13.90 -7.27
CA LYS A 33 -16.00 15.16 -7.57
C LYS A 33 -15.87 15.57 -9.03
N HIS A 34 -14.89 15.03 -9.78
CA HIS A 34 -14.67 15.45 -11.16
C HIS A 34 -15.89 15.14 -12.04
N PRO A 35 -16.44 16.11 -12.79
CA PRO A 35 -17.73 15.98 -13.46
C PRO A 35 -17.77 14.87 -14.52
N THR A 36 -16.62 14.51 -15.12
CA THR A 36 -16.56 13.43 -16.12
C THR A 36 -16.92 12.06 -15.53
N LEU A 37 -16.75 11.84 -14.22
CA LEU A 37 -17.19 10.59 -13.58
C LEU A 37 -18.72 10.45 -13.53
N ASN A 38 -19.45 11.55 -13.65
CA ASN A 38 -20.92 11.52 -13.74
C ASN A 38 -21.41 11.13 -15.13
N GLN A 39 -20.53 11.14 -16.14
CA GLN A 39 -20.86 10.72 -17.51
C GLN A 39 -20.73 9.21 -17.69
N LEU A 40 -20.14 8.49 -16.72
CA LEU A 40 -19.99 7.05 -16.78
C LEU A 40 -21.31 6.33 -16.46
N PRO A 41 -21.57 5.16 -17.08
CA PRO A 41 -22.65 4.28 -16.66
C PRO A 41 -22.57 3.95 -15.16
N ALA A 42 -23.73 3.81 -14.50
CA ALA A 42 -23.81 3.64 -13.05
C ALA A 42 -22.95 2.47 -12.54
N ALA A 43 -22.96 1.33 -13.25
CA ALA A 43 -22.16 0.16 -12.90
C ALA A 43 -20.65 0.45 -12.97
N LEU A 44 -20.18 1.14 -14.02
CA LEU A 44 -18.76 1.49 -14.18
C LEU A 44 -18.31 2.51 -13.13
N LYS A 45 -19.13 3.53 -12.87
CA LYS A 45 -18.91 4.49 -11.79
C LYS A 45 -18.84 3.79 -10.43
N GLY A 46 -19.74 2.84 -10.19
CA GLY A 46 -19.76 2.00 -8.99
C GLY A 46 -18.47 1.20 -8.84
N ALA A 47 -18.04 0.49 -9.89
CA ALA A 47 -16.83 -0.33 -9.87
C ALA A 47 -15.56 0.49 -9.59
N ILE A 48 -15.42 1.68 -10.19
CA ILE A 48 -14.28 2.57 -9.93
C ILE A 48 -14.25 3.01 -8.46
N LYS A 49 -15.40 3.42 -7.91
CA LYS A 49 -15.48 3.89 -6.52
C LYS A 49 -15.25 2.75 -5.54
N ALA A 50 -15.90 1.61 -5.75
CA ALA A 50 -15.77 0.43 -4.91
C ALA A 50 -14.32 -0.06 -4.88
N GLY A 51 -13.72 -0.31 -6.06
CA GLY A 51 -12.33 -0.77 -6.15
C GLY A 51 -11.33 0.20 -5.53
N TRP A 52 -11.61 1.50 -5.59
CA TRP A 52 -10.78 2.50 -4.91
C TRP A 52 -10.85 2.38 -3.39
N TYR A 53 -12.04 2.25 -2.81
CA TYR A 53 -12.17 2.10 -1.35
C TYR A 53 -11.75 0.71 -0.86
N GLU A 54 -11.89 -0.34 -1.67
CA GLU A 54 -11.26 -1.64 -1.43
C GLU A 54 -9.74 -1.48 -1.32
N GLY A 55 -9.11 -0.71 -2.23
CA GLY A 55 -7.70 -0.36 -2.16
C GLY A 55 -7.33 0.40 -0.87
N SER A 56 -8.17 1.33 -0.42
CA SER A 56 -7.97 2.03 0.85
C SER A 56 -7.96 1.10 2.06
N VAL A 57 -8.94 0.18 2.14
CA VAL A 57 -9.01 -0.80 3.23
C VAL A 57 -7.86 -1.80 3.11
N PHE A 58 -7.49 -2.20 1.90
CA PHE A 58 -6.33 -3.06 1.65
C PHE A 58 -5.05 -2.44 2.21
N PHE A 59 -4.77 -1.15 1.97
CA PHE A 59 -3.62 -0.49 2.57
C PHE A 59 -3.66 -0.49 4.11
N ALA A 60 -4.84 -0.38 4.73
CA ALA A 60 -4.97 -0.48 6.19
C ALA A 60 -4.62 -1.89 6.69
N ILE A 61 -5.14 -2.93 6.02
CA ILE A 61 -4.82 -4.33 6.33
C ILE A 61 -3.31 -4.56 6.22
N VAL A 62 -2.67 -4.06 5.16
CA VAL A 62 -1.23 -4.19 4.96
C VAL A 62 -0.43 -3.42 6.01
N GLY A 63 -0.94 -2.27 6.49
CA GLY A 63 -0.35 -1.55 7.62
C GLY A 63 -0.34 -2.40 8.90
N ILE A 64 -1.48 -3.02 9.23
CA ILE A 64 -1.59 -3.93 10.38
C ILE A 64 -0.66 -5.15 10.21
N LEU A 65 -0.58 -5.71 9.00
CA LEU A 65 0.28 -6.85 8.71
C LEU A 65 1.77 -6.52 8.89
N ASN A 66 2.22 -5.36 8.38
CA ASN A 66 3.58 -4.88 8.61
C ASN A 66 3.86 -4.57 10.09
N TYR A 67 2.85 -4.11 10.85
CA TYR A 67 3.00 -3.94 12.30
C TYR A 67 3.23 -5.29 13.00
N LYS A 68 2.46 -6.33 12.65
CA LYS A 68 2.69 -7.71 13.13
C LYS A 68 4.12 -8.17 12.79
N TRP A 69 4.54 -8.03 11.53
CA TRP A 69 5.89 -8.42 11.12
C TRP A 69 6.98 -7.56 11.76
N SER A 70 6.69 -6.32 12.16
CA SER A 70 7.66 -5.49 12.90
C SER A 70 8.08 -6.08 14.25
N GLN A 71 7.22 -6.94 14.80
CA GLN A 71 7.43 -7.64 16.07
C GLN A 71 7.92 -9.09 15.88
N THR A 72 7.60 -9.70 14.75
CA THR A 72 7.80 -11.15 14.54
C THR A 72 8.83 -11.49 13.47
N GLY A 73 9.16 -10.55 12.59
CA GLY A 73 9.88 -10.82 11.34
C GLY A 73 8.97 -11.45 10.29
N LEU A 74 9.57 -11.91 9.19
CA LEU A 74 8.90 -12.75 8.19
C LEU A 74 9.25 -14.21 8.46
N LEU A 75 8.26 -14.99 8.93
CA LEU A 75 8.50 -16.30 9.55
C LEU A 75 8.60 -17.43 8.53
N ASP A 76 7.90 -17.32 7.41
CA ASP A 76 7.77 -18.41 6.44
C ASP A 76 7.73 -17.91 4.99
N ILE A 77 7.56 -18.85 4.06
CA ILE A 77 7.48 -18.54 2.63
C ILE A 77 6.24 -17.73 2.28
N ALA A 78 5.14 -17.85 3.03
CA ALA A 78 3.93 -17.09 2.78
C ALA A 78 4.14 -15.62 3.16
N ASP A 79 4.72 -15.35 4.33
CA ASP A 79 5.11 -13.99 4.75
C ASP A 79 6.05 -13.35 3.72
N LYS A 80 7.09 -14.06 3.30
CA LYS A 80 8.05 -13.60 2.27
C LYS A 80 7.36 -13.34 0.93
N SER A 81 6.43 -14.21 0.52
CA SER A 81 5.69 -14.07 -0.73
C SER A 81 4.76 -12.86 -0.70
N ILE A 82 4.01 -12.66 0.39
CA ILE A 82 3.13 -11.50 0.55
C ILE A 82 3.97 -10.22 0.54
N ALA A 83 5.07 -10.17 1.30
CA ALA A 83 5.95 -9.00 1.31
C ALA A 83 6.52 -8.69 -0.09
N GLY A 84 6.91 -9.71 -0.85
CA GLY A 84 7.34 -9.57 -2.24
C GLY A 84 6.24 -9.03 -3.16
N LEU A 85 5.03 -9.59 -3.08
CA LEU A 85 3.87 -9.12 -3.84
C LEU A 85 3.52 -7.66 -3.51
N LEU A 86 3.61 -7.26 -2.24
CA LEU A 86 3.38 -5.88 -1.81
C LEU A 86 4.43 -4.93 -2.40
N THR A 87 5.70 -5.31 -2.40
CA THR A 87 6.76 -4.55 -3.06
C THR A 87 6.49 -4.39 -4.55
N THR A 88 6.14 -5.48 -5.25
CA THR A 88 5.80 -5.44 -6.68
C THR A 88 4.58 -4.56 -6.94
N LEU A 89 3.55 -4.65 -6.11
CA LEU A 89 2.34 -3.83 -6.22
C LEU A 89 2.66 -2.34 -6.09
N LEU A 90 3.45 -1.94 -5.09
CA LEU A 90 3.79 -0.53 -4.86
C LEU A 90 4.58 0.06 -6.04
N PHE A 91 5.60 -0.64 -6.55
CA PHE A 91 6.36 -0.18 -7.71
C PHE A 91 5.56 -0.24 -9.02
N GLY A 92 4.74 -1.28 -9.21
CA GLY A 92 3.87 -1.43 -10.37
C GLY A 92 2.82 -0.33 -10.44
N ALA A 93 2.13 -0.07 -9.32
CA ALA A 93 1.17 1.02 -9.20
C ALA A 93 1.86 2.38 -9.34
N GLY A 94 3.03 2.58 -8.71
CA GLY A 94 3.82 3.80 -8.86
C GLY A 94 4.19 4.09 -10.31
N THR A 95 4.61 3.07 -11.06
CA THR A 95 4.90 3.16 -12.50
C THR A 95 3.65 3.53 -13.29
N SER A 96 2.49 2.94 -12.96
CA SER A 96 1.21 3.26 -13.60
C SER A 96 0.82 4.73 -13.39
N TYR A 97 0.90 5.23 -12.16
CA TYR A 97 0.62 6.63 -11.84
C TYR A 97 1.60 7.60 -12.52
N TYR A 98 2.88 7.22 -12.63
CA TYR A 98 3.85 8.03 -13.36
C TYR A 98 3.45 8.18 -14.83
N ARG A 99 3.07 7.07 -15.47
CA ARG A 99 2.66 7.02 -16.89
C ARG A 99 1.34 7.77 -17.13
N SER A 100 0.44 7.81 -16.16
CA SER A 100 -0.82 8.57 -16.27
C SER A 100 -0.68 10.06 -15.92
N GLY A 101 0.52 10.52 -15.54
CA GLY A 101 0.82 11.93 -15.24
C GLY A 101 0.71 12.32 -13.76
N ASP A 102 0.27 11.40 -12.89
CA ASP A 102 0.19 11.61 -11.45
C ASP A 102 1.53 11.31 -10.76
N LYS A 103 2.51 12.17 -11.06
CA LYS A 103 3.87 12.07 -10.51
C LYS A 103 3.92 12.11 -8.97
N PRO A 104 3.12 12.93 -8.26
CA PRO A 104 3.15 12.94 -6.80
C PRO A 104 2.79 11.57 -6.20
N THR A 105 1.74 10.91 -6.70
CA THR A 105 1.36 9.58 -6.23
C THR A 105 2.41 8.54 -6.57
N ALA A 106 2.99 8.63 -7.77
CA ALA A 106 4.08 7.74 -8.18
C ALA A 106 5.30 7.81 -7.24
N ILE A 107 5.70 9.02 -6.86
CA ILE A 107 6.82 9.24 -5.93
C ILE A 107 6.50 8.65 -4.56
N ILE A 108 5.31 8.94 -4.02
CA ILE A 108 4.88 8.42 -2.71
C ILE A 108 4.92 6.87 -2.72
N LEU A 109 4.31 6.23 -3.71
CA LEU A 109 4.30 4.77 -3.81
C LEU A 109 5.70 4.18 -3.98
N SER A 110 6.59 4.85 -4.71
CA SER A 110 7.98 4.41 -4.86
C SER A 110 8.75 4.48 -3.54
N LEU A 111 8.57 5.55 -2.76
CA LEU A 111 9.18 5.68 -1.44
C LEU A 111 8.67 4.62 -0.46
N VAL A 112 7.35 4.38 -0.42
CA VAL A 112 6.78 3.31 0.41
C VAL A 112 7.26 1.93 -0.08
N GLY A 113 7.37 1.74 -1.39
CA GLY A 113 7.93 0.52 -2.00
C GLY A 113 9.36 0.24 -1.57
N ILE A 114 10.21 1.27 -1.51
CA ILE A 114 11.59 1.16 -1.00
C ILE A 114 11.58 0.75 0.48
N ILE A 115 10.77 1.40 1.31
CA ILE A 115 10.66 1.08 2.75
C ILE A 115 10.19 -0.37 2.93
N GLN A 116 9.15 -0.80 2.19
CA GLN A 116 8.64 -2.16 2.21
C GLN A 116 9.71 -3.18 1.81
N ALA A 117 10.42 -2.93 0.70
CA ALA A 117 11.44 -3.84 0.18
C ALA A 117 12.61 -4.01 1.16
N LEU A 118 13.10 -2.89 1.71
CA LEU A 118 14.18 -2.93 2.70
C LEU A 118 13.73 -3.57 4.01
N GLY A 119 12.50 -3.30 4.45
CA GLY A 119 11.89 -3.96 5.61
C GLY A 119 11.80 -5.47 5.44
N ALA A 120 11.29 -5.93 4.31
CA ALA A 120 11.19 -7.36 3.99
C ALA A 120 12.56 -8.03 3.92
N ARG A 121 13.54 -7.41 3.25
CA ARG A 121 14.91 -7.92 3.14
C ARG A 121 15.58 -8.08 4.51
N ASN A 122 15.39 -7.11 5.40
CA ASN A 122 16.04 -7.08 6.71
C ASN A 122 15.30 -7.87 7.80
N ALA A 123 14.12 -8.41 7.48
CA ALA A 123 13.29 -9.18 8.40
C ALA A 123 13.10 -10.64 7.96
N ALA A 124 13.66 -11.02 6.81
CA ALA A 124 13.74 -12.40 6.38
C ALA A 124 14.74 -13.16 7.27
N VAL A 125 14.21 -14.13 8.02
CA VAL A 125 15.01 -15.13 8.75
C VAL A 125 15.51 -16.20 7.79
#